data_AF-A0A2M8PLJ4-F1
#
_entry.id   AF-A0A2M8PLJ4-F1
#
_cell.length_a   1.000
_cell.length_b   1.000
_cell.length_c   1.000
_cell.angle_alpha   90.00
_cell.angle_beta   90.00
_cell.angle_gamma   90.00
#
_symmetry.space_group_name_H-M   'P 1'
#
loop_
_entity.id
_entity.type
_entity.pdbx_description
1 polymer ?
#
loop_
_entity_poly.entity_id
_entity_poly.type
_entity_poly.pdbx_seq_one_letter_code
_entity_poly.pdbx_strand_id
1 'polypeptide(L)'
;TGNVLLIQKSILRDAVTQESLDLLAKMKILVVRDIERDEIEFIAKTINAIPVASIEGFTADKLGRAKTVAEISTTDGKMIKILGVPNVGKTVTVLLRGSNK
;
A
#
# COMPACT_ATOMS: atom_id res chain seq x y z
N THR A 1 -8.89 -10.64 -9.09
CA THR A 1 -7.60 -10.37 -8.42
C THR A 1 -7.26 -8.92 -8.67
N GLY A 2 -7.35 -8.08 -7.64
CA GLY A 2 -6.97 -6.66 -7.74
C GLY A 2 -5.50 -6.50 -7.36
N ASN A 3 -4.77 -5.68 -8.11
CA ASN A 3 -3.39 -5.34 -7.79
C ASN A 3 -3.37 -4.01 -7.02
N VAL A 4 -2.49 -3.90 -6.04
CA VAL A 4 -2.33 -2.70 -5.21
C VAL A 4 -0.87 -2.31 -5.22
N LEU A 5 -0.61 -1.04 -5.51
CA LEU A 5 0.72 -0.45 -5.54
C LEU A 5 0.86 0.53 -4.39
N LEU A 6 1.91 0.34 -3.59
CA LEU A 6 2.24 1.15 -2.43
C LEU A 6 3.51 1.93 -2.77
N ILE A 7 3.45 3.26 -2.76
CA ILE A 7 4.53 4.15 -3.17
C ILE A 7 5.00 4.97 -1.97
N GLN A 8 6.30 4.92 -1.71
CA GLN A 8 6.95 5.76 -0.72
C GLN A 8 6.77 7.24 -1.07
N LYS A 9 6.58 8.07 -0.04
CA LYS A 9 6.62 9.53 -0.17
C LYS A 9 7.93 9.97 -0.80
N SER A 10 7.83 10.54 -2.01
CA SER A 10 8.99 10.99 -2.76
C SER A 10 9.13 12.49 -2.61
N ILE A 11 10.20 12.92 -1.94
CA ILE A 11 10.52 14.34 -1.68
C ILE A 11 11.26 15.03 -2.83
N LEU A 12 11.75 14.28 -3.83
CA LEU A 12 12.72 14.78 -4.83
C LEU A 12 12.25 14.68 -6.28
N ARG A 13 11.24 13.86 -6.57
CA ARG A 13 10.63 13.71 -7.89
C ARG A 13 9.20 13.30 -7.68
N ASP A 14 8.28 13.91 -8.41
CA ASP A 14 6.93 13.37 -8.57
C ASP A 14 7.08 11.89 -8.96
N ALA A 15 6.78 11.00 -8.01
CA ALA A 15 7.04 9.57 -8.16
C ALA A 15 6.22 8.96 -9.31
N VAL A 16 5.17 9.69 -9.73
CA VAL A 16 4.21 9.32 -10.77
C VAL A 16 3.64 10.60 -11.41
N THR A 17 3.48 10.59 -12.73
CA THR A 17 2.72 11.64 -13.43
C THR A 17 1.23 11.37 -13.37
N GLN A 18 0.39 12.40 -13.55
CA GLN A 18 -1.07 12.24 -13.61
C GLN A 18 -1.48 11.23 -14.70
N GLU A 19 -0.83 11.28 -15.86
CA GLU A 19 -1.07 10.34 -16.97
C GLU A 19 -0.76 8.88 -16.58
N SER A 20 0.29 8.67 -15.78
CA SER A 20 0.66 7.34 -15.28
C SER A 20 -0.39 6.80 -14.30
N LEU A 21 -0.93 7.68 -13.44
CA LEU A 21 -2.00 7.30 -12.50
C LEU A 21 -3.28 6.90 -13.23
N ASP A 22 -3.65 7.66 -14.27
CA ASP A 22 -4.84 7.37 -15.07
C ASP A 22 -4.70 6.04 -15.84
N LEU A 23 -3.49 5.73 -16.32
CA LEU A 23 -3.19 4.44 -16.94
C LEU A 23 -3.30 3.28 -15.93
N LEU A 24 -2.73 3.45 -14.73
CA LEU A 24 -2.80 2.45 -13.66
C LEU A 24 -4.25 2.21 -13.18
N ALA A 25 -5.06 3.28 -13.12
CA ALA A 25 -6.48 3.19 -12.78
C ALA A 25 -7.26 2.41 -13.84
N LYS A 26 -6.99 2.64 -15.14
CA LYS A 26 -7.57 1.85 -16.25
C LYS A 26 -7.19 0.37 -16.17
N MET A 27 -5.98 0.08 -15.71
CA MET A 27 -5.50 -1.29 -15.44
C MET A 27 -6.09 -1.90 -14.15
N LYS A 28 -7.01 -1.20 -13.45
CA LYS A 28 -7.64 -1.61 -12.19
C LYS A 28 -6.63 -1.84 -11.06
N ILE A 29 -5.57 -1.05 -11.04
CA ILE A 29 -4.55 -1.06 -9.99
C ILE A 29 -4.83 0.07 -9.01
N LEU A 30 -5.01 -0.24 -7.73
CA LEU A 30 -5.14 0.76 -6.69
C LEU A 30 -3.75 1.29 -6.34
N VAL A 31 -3.54 2.60 -6.46
CA VAL A 31 -2.26 3.23 -6.15
C VAL A 31 -2.39 4.04 -4.86
N VAL A 32 -1.61 3.69 -3.85
CA VAL A 32 -1.49 4.39 -2.57
C VAL A 32 -0.14 5.07 -2.54
N ARG A 33 -0.15 6.38 -2.34
CA ARG A 33 1.07 7.22 -2.32
C ARG A 33 1.33 7.74 -0.91
N ASP A 34 2.48 8.39 -0.77
CA ASP A 34 2.85 9.13 0.44
C ASP A 34 3.03 8.27 1.68
N ILE A 35 3.48 7.03 1.49
CA ILE A 35 3.81 6.13 2.60
C ILE A 35 5.13 6.57 3.22
N GLU A 36 5.14 6.70 4.55
CA GLU A 36 6.32 7.10 5.30
C GLU A 36 7.35 5.96 5.30
N ARG A 37 8.64 6.32 5.32
CA ARG A 37 9.74 5.37 5.09
C ARG A 37 9.82 4.27 6.15
N ASP A 38 9.53 4.63 7.39
CA ASP A 38 9.47 3.75 8.55
C ASP A 38 8.29 2.76 8.48
N GLU A 39 7.18 3.13 7.84
CA GLU A 39 6.03 2.24 7.63
C GLU A 39 6.29 1.15 6.58
N ILE A 40 7.19 1.39 5.61
CA ILE A 40 7.49 0.44 4.53
C ILE A 40 7.92 -0.92 5.08
N GLU A 41 8.79 -0.92 6.09
CA GLU A 41 9.30 -2.17 6.68
C GLU A 41 8.18 -2.94 7.39
N PHE A 42 7.31 -2.21 8.10
CA PHE A 42 6.14 -2.79 8.77
C PHE A 42 5.17 -3.43 7.76
N ILE A 43 4.84 -2.70 6.69
CA ILE A 43 3.93 -3.19 5.65
C ILE A 43 4.53 -4.40 4.93
N ALA A 44 5.80 -4.30 4.52
CA ALA A 44 6.52 -5.37 3.84
C ALA A 44 6.53 -6.67 4.64
N LYS A 45 6.82 -6.60 5.95
CA LYS A 45 6.76 -7.74 6.88
C LYS A 45 5.36 -8.32 7.03
N THR A 46 4.34 -7.44 7.03
CA THR A 46 2.93 -7.83 7.20
C THR A 46 2.38 -8.59 5.99
N ILE A 47 2.64 -8.12 4.78
CA ILE A 47 2.15 -8.75 3.54
C ILE A 47 3.14 -9.78 2.94
N ASN A 48 4.30 -9.94 3.57
CA ASN A 48 5.43 -10.75 3.09
C ASN A 48 5.88 -10.32 1.68
N ALA A 49 6.03 -9.01 1.47
CA ALA A 49 6.59 -8.42 0.25
C ALA A 49 8.03 -7.96 0.49
N ILE A 50 8.81 -7.86 -0.58
CA ILE A 50 10.14 -7.26 -0.54
C ILE A 50 10.02 -5.86 -1.18
N PRO A 51 10.34 -4.78 -0.46
CA PRO A 51 10.29 -3.44 -1.03
C PRO A 51 11.30 -3.33 -2.18
N VAL A 52 10.85 -2.76 -3.31
CA VAL A 52 11.65 -2.64 -4.53
C VAL A 52 11.89 -1.17 -4.82
N ALA A 53 13.16 -0.76 -4.92
CA ALA A 53 13.56 0.62 -5.17
C ALA A 53 13.70 0.95 -6.68
N SER A 54 13.81 -0.06 -7.54
CA SER A 54 14.01 0.10 -8.99
C SER A 54 13.03 -0.76 -9.79
N ILE A 55 12.60 -0.26 -10.95
CA ILE A 55 11.66 -0.97 -11.84
C ILE A 55 12.27 -2.29 -12.33
N GLU A 56 13.57 -2.32 -12.60
CA GLU A 56 14.31 -3.52 -13.04
C GLU A 56 14.28 -4.64 -12.00
N GLY A 57 14.17 -4.28 -10.72
CA GLY A 57 14.11 -5.22 -9.61
C GLY A 57 12.71 -5.77 -9.34
N PHE A 58 11.69 -5.37 -10.10
CA PHE A 58 10.29 -5.71 -9.85
C PHE A 58 9.95 -7.10 -10.40
N THR A 59 10.10 -8.13 -9.55
CA THR A 59 9.81 -9.53 -9.90
C THR A 59 8.63 -10.07 -9.11
N ALA A 60 7.94 -11.08 -9.66
CA ALA A 60 6.76 -11.68 -9.04
C ALA A 60 7.04 -12.26 -7.65
N ASP A 61 8.26 -12.74 -7.41
CA ASP A 61 8.70 -13.31 -6.13
C ASP A 61 8.78 -12.29 -4.99
N LYS A 62 8.84 -11.00 -5.32
CA LYS A 62 8.90 -9.90 -4.36
C LYS A 62 7.52 -9.36 -3.99
N LEU A 63 6.47 -9.81 -4.68
CA LEU A 63 5.11 -9.35 -4.44
C LEU A 63 4.49 -10.04 -3.22
N GLY A 64 3.89 -9.23 -2.35
CA GLY A 64 3.10 -9.72 -1.23
C GLY A 64 1.75 -10.29 -1.66
N ARG A 65 1.11 -11.04 -0.78
CA ARG A 65 -0.24 -11.58 -0.99
C ARG A 65 -1.21 -11.05 0.06
N ALA A 66 -2.42 -10.72 -0.38
CA ALA A 66 -3.53 -10.37 0.48
C ALA A 66 -4.83 -10.93 -0.11
N LYS A 67 -5.75 -11.38 0.76
CA LYS A 67 -7.05 -11.92 0.34
C LYS A 67 -7.99 -10.83 -0.14
N THR A 68 -7.99 -9.68 0.54
CA THR A 68 -8.94 -8.60 0.27
C THR A 68 -8.27 -7.26 0.53
N VAL A 69 -8.39 -6.34 -0.43
CA VAL A 69 -8.02 -4.94 -0.23
C VAL A 69 -9.24 -4.09 -0.57
N ALA A 70 -9.62 -3.21 0.35
CA ALA A 70 -10.77 -2.34 0.19
C ALA A 70 -10.44 -0.93 0.68
N GLU A 71 -10.76 0.07 -0.13
CA GLU A 71 -10.82 1.46 0.33
C GLU A 71 -12.18 1.69 0.99
N ILE A 72 -12.16 2.13 2.25
CA ILE A 72 -13.32 2.45 3.05
C ILE A 72 -13.30 3.95 3.29
N SER A 73 -14.33 4.63 2.81
CA SER A 73 -14.59 6.03 3.17
C SER A 73 -15.18 6.06 4.58
N THR A 74 -14.54 6.82 5.46
CA THR A 74 -15.01 7.11 6.81
C THR A 74 -15.34 8.60 6.92
N THR A 75 -16.07 8.99 7.97
CA THR A 75 -16.49 10.39 8.19
C THR A 75 -15.30 11.37 8.19
N ASP A 76 -14.14 10.91 8.68
CA ASP A 76 -12.94 11.74 8.86
C ASP A 76 -11.88 11.52 7.77
N GLY A 77 -12.16 10.70 6.74
CA GLY A 77 -11.24 10.46 5.64
C GLY A 77 -11.34 9.06 5.02
N LYS A 78 -10.45 8.79 4.07
CA LYS A 78 -10.35 7.50 3.37
C LYS A 78 -9.33 6.62 4.06
N MET A 79 -9.63 5.33 4.16
CA MET A 79 -8.76 4.32 4.76
C MET A 79 -8.69 3.09 3.88
N ILE A 80 -7.52 2.46 3.83
CA ILE A 80 -7.31 1.24 3.07
C ILE A 80 -7.20 0.07 4.05
N LYS A 81 -8.11 -0.89 3.93
CA LYS A 81 -8.07 -2.13 4.70
C LYS A 81 -7.52 -3.25 3.85
N ILE A 82 -6.44 -3.85 4.31
CA ILE A 82 -5.81 -5.03 3.73
C ILE A 82 -6.07 -6.21 4.69
N LEU A 83 -6.78 -7.24 4.23
CA LEU A 83 -7.22 -8.38 5.03
C LEU A 83 -6.73 -9.71 4.42
N GLY A 84 -6.56 -10.70 5.29
CA GLY A 84 -6.11 -12.04 4.91
C GLY A 84 -4.69 -12.05 4.36
N VAL A 85 -3.78 -11.40 5.09
CA VAL A 85 -2.34 -11.43 4.82
C VAL A 85 -1.73 -12.72 5.40
N PRO A 86 -0.74 -13.32 4.71
CA PRO A 86 -0.20 -14.63 5.09
C PRO A 86 0.61 -14.63 6.39
N ASN A 87 0.93 -13.46 6.98
CA ASN A 87 1.84 -13.37 8.10
C ASN A 87 1.22 -12.59 9.28
N VAL A 88 0.56 -13.32 10.18
CA VAL A 88 -0.18 -12.75 11.33
C VAL A 88 0.69 -12.63 12.60
N GLY A 89 1.93 -13.15 12.58
CA GLY A 89 2.68 -13.41 13.82
C GLY A 89 3.57 -12.30 14.37
N LYS A 90 3.90 -11.26 13.57
CA LYS A 90 4.94 -10.27 13.97
C LYS A 90 4.46 -8.82 13.97
N THR A 91 3.32 -8.52 13.38
CA THR A 91 2.81 -7.16 13.24
C THR A 91 1.34 -7.10 13.62
N VAL A 92 1.00 -6.11 14.43
CA VAL A 92 -0.38 -5.84 14.83
C VAL A 92 -0.70 -4.41 14.43
N THR A 93 -1.77 -4.24 13.66
CA THR A 93 -2.30 -2.92 13.33
C THR A 93 -3.58 -2.69 14.13
N VAL A 94 -3.56 -1.72 15.04
CA VAL A 94 -4.75 -1.30 15.79
C VAL A 94 -5.19 0.05 15.26
N LEU A 95 -6.44 0.14 14.81
CA LEU A 95 -7.05 1.40 14.45
C LEU A 95 -7.74 1.99 15.67
N LEU A 96 -7.20 3.10 16.17
CA LEU A 96 -7.83 3.91 17.21
C LEU A 96 -8.68 4.99 16.55
N ARG A 97 -9.95 5.09 16.96
CA ARG A 97 -10.86 6.18 16.56
C ARG A 97 -11.48 6.79 17.81
N GLY A 98 -11.39 8.11 17.92
CA GLY A 98 -12.03 8.89 18.97
C GLY A 98 -12.61 10.16 18.35
N SER A 99 -13.83 10.53 18.74
CA SER A 99 -14.54 11.69 18.21
C SER A 99 -14.15 13.01 18.90
N ASN A 100 -13.20 12.97 19.85
CA ASN A 100 -12.69 14.14 20.55
C ASN A 100 -11.23 13.89 20.96
N LYS A 101 -10.47 14.97 21.12
CA LYS A 101 -9.03 14.96 21.43
C LYS A 101 -8.74 14.66 22.89
#